data_AF-A0A7R9K1K0-F1
#
_entry.id   AF-A0A7R9K1K0-F1
#
_cell.length_a   1.000
_cell.length_b   1.000
_cell.length_c   1.000
_cell.angle_alpha   90.00
_cell.angle_beta   90.00
_cell.angle_gamma   90.00
#
_symmetry.space_group_name_H-M   'P 1'
#
loop_
_entity.id
_entity.type
_entity.pdbx_description
1 polymer ?
#
loop_
_entity_poly.entity_id
_entity_poly.type
_entity_poly.pdbx_seq_one_letter_code
_entity_poly.pdbx_strand_id
1 'polypeptide(L)'
;MAETWKRTVTTFSDRLFPGLSYPHPYSESDYIYFGNEIISSLPLQMSLYFNVLFFPIWLITVAVMLHVKYDCLSNMYRFIVVTVLVAVIGIECLRLYLGYLGNLTEKIPELAGFWMLSLLLQFPLQIFLFANERTVPQVVERAVQGVMLSLLVVELVSGFIALRRAARHQTKRFHLLQLHMQGSSTPLHHKEE
;
A
#
# COMPACT_ATOMS: atom_id res chain seq x y z
N MET A 1 30.96 -2.78 30.53
CA MET A 1 29.53 -3.16 30.67
C MET A 1 28.76 -3.22 29.35
N ALA A 2 28.98 -2.32 28.38
CA ALA A 2 28.27 -2.33 27.09
C ALA A 2 28.57 -3.57 26.21
N GLU A 3 29.80 -4.09 26.27
CA GLU A 3 30.25 -5.29 25.54
C GLU A 3 29.46 -6.56 25.92
N THR A 4 29.13 -6.70 27.20
CA THR A 4 28.47 -7.91 27.72
C THR A 4 27.01 -7.99 27.27
N TRP A 5 26.31 -6.85 27.25
CA TRP A 5 24.92 -6.79 26.77
C TRP A 5 24.81 -7.11 25.29
N LYS A 6 25.70 -6.55 24.46
CA LYS A 6 25.75 -6.86 23.02
C LYS A 6 25.88 -8.36 22.79
N ARG A 7 26.80 -9.02 23.49
CA ARG A 7 27.00 -10.47 23.39
C ARG A 7 25.79 -11.28 23.83
N THR A 8 25.10 -10.86 24.89
CA THR A 8 23.87 -11.54 25.33
C THR A 8 22.77 -11.39 24.29
N VAL A 9 22.60 -10.19 23.71
CA VAL A 9 21.59 -9.95 22.67
C VAL A 9 21.91 -10.72 21.39
N THR A 10 23.18 -10.76 20.95
CA THR A 10 23.56 -11.56 19.78
C THR A 10 23.37 -13.06 20.03
N THR A 11 23.76 -13.56 21.21
CA THR A 11 23.60 -14.99 21.56
C THR A 11 22.12 -15.39 21.65
N PHE A 12 21.27 -14.51 22.16
CA PHE A 12 19.83 -14.76 22.22
C PHE A 12 19.19 -14.68 20.83
N SER A 13 19.63 -13.73 20.00
CA SER A 13 19.25 -13.61 18.59
C SER A 13 19.65 -14.85 17.79
N ASP A 14 20.85 -15.40 18.01
CA ASP A 14 21.34 -16.61 17.33
C ASP A 14 20.58 -17.88 17.75
N ARG A 15 20.05 -17.92 18.96
CA ARG A 15 19.19 -19.03 19.40
C ARG A 15 17.77 -18.95 18.83
N LEU A 16 17.25 -17.73 18.63
CA LEU A 16 15.95 -17.51 18.01
C LEU A 16 16.00 -17.60 16.47
N PHE A 17 17.13 -17.21 15.88
CA PHE A 17 17.36 -17.17 14.43
C PHE A 17 18.76 -17.71 14.11
N PRO A 18 18.99 -19.03 14.18
CA PRO A 18 20.29 -19.62 13.87
C PRO A 18 20.67 -19.31 12.41
N GLY A 19 21.73 -18.54 12.21
CA GLY A 19 22.30 -18.24 10.89
C GLY A 19 22.32 -16.76 10.46
N LEU A 20 21.85 -15.81 11.28
CA LEU A 20 21.87 -14.37 10.92
C LEU A 20 23.14 -13.60 11.32
N SER A 21 24.00 -14.14 12.21
CA SER A 21 25.15 -13.39 12.78
C SER A 21 26.53 -13.72 12.22
N TYR A 22 26.64 -14.22 10.98
CA TYR A 22 27.95 -14.30 10.33
C TYR A 22 28.27 -12.99 9.60
N PRO A 23 29.35 -12.27 9.95
CA PRO A 23 29.93 -11.30 9.03
C PRO A 23 30.62 -12.09 7.91
N HIS A 24 29.85 -12.51 6.92
CA HIS A 24 30.38 -13.13 5.72
C HIS A 24 30.98 -12.04 4.80
N PRO A 25 32.18 -12.23 4.24
CA PRO A 25 32.72 -11.33 3.23
C PRO A 25 32.02 -11.64 1.90
N TYR A 26 30.81 -11.13 1.73
CA TYR A 26 30.14 -11.10 0.44
C TYR A 26 30.79 -10.04 -0.45
N SER A 27 30.96 -10.35 -1.74
CA SER A 27 31.27 -9.30 -2.72
C SER A 27 30.07 -8.36 -2.82
N GLU A 28 30.30 -7.04 -2.73
CA GLU A 28 29.25 -6.01 -2.89
C GLU A 28 28.36 -6.24 -4.13
N SER A 29 28.93 -6.87 -5.17
CA SER A 29 28.30 -7.21 -6.44
C SER A 29 27.02 -8.06 -6.33
N ASP A 30 26.95 -9.04 -5.42
CA ASP A 30 25.75 -9.89 -5.28
C ASP A 30 24.62 -9.17 -4.53
N TYR A 31 24.94 -8.31 -3.57
CA TYR A 31 23.95 -7.43 -2.94
C TYR A 31 23.41 -6.41 -3.94
N ILE A 32 24.26 -5.89 -4.83
CA ILE A 32 23.86 -4.95 -5.87
C ILE A 32 22.92 -5.63 -6.88
N TYR A 33 23.17 -6.88 -7.28
CA TYR A 33 22.27 -7.59 -8.20
C TYR A 33 20.90 -7.94 -7.57
N PHE A 34 20.87 -8.26 -6.28
CA PHE A 34 19.62 -8.52 -5.54
C PHE A 34 18.86 -7.25 -5.12
N GLY A 35 19.56 -6.13 -4.93
CA GLY A 35 18.98 -4.83 -4.59
C GLY A 35 18.44 -4.04 -5.80
N ASN A 36 18.86 -4.39 -7.02
CA ASN A 36 18.57 -3.60 -8.22
C ASN A 36 17.26 -3.97 -8.94
N GLU A 37 16.55 -5.02 -8.52
CA GLU A 37 15.27 -5.44 -9.12
C GLU A 37 14.06 -5.11 -8.24
N ILE A 38 14.22 -4.09 -7.40
CA ILE A 38 13.21 -3.61 -6.48
C ILE A 38 12.78 -2.23 -7.00
N ILE A 39 11.74 -2.25 -7.84
CA ILE A 39 11.25 -1.08 -8.57
C ILE A 39 9.79 -0.87 -8.18
N SER A 40 9.56 0.16 -7.37
CA SER A 40 8.24 0.75 -7.11
C SER A 40 7.40 0.81 -8.38
N SER A 41 6.10 0.53 -8.26
CA SER A 41 5.25 0.51 -9.45
C SER A 41 4.95 1.94 -9.90
N LEU A 42 5.65 2.38 -10.96
CA LEU A 42 5.47 3.69 -11.59
C LEU A 42 4.00 4.01 -11.97
N PRO A 43 3.20 3.10 -12.57
CA PRO A 43 1.81 3.42 -12.89
C PRO A 43 0.95 3.69 -11.65
N LEU A 44 1.18 2.98 -10.55
CA LEU A 44 0.48 3.23 -9.29
C LEU A 44 0.88 4.58 -8.69
N GLN A 45 2.18 4.89 -8.69
CA GLN A 45 2.71 6.15 -8.17
C GLN A 45 2.13 7.36 -8.93
N MET A 46 2.07 7.26 -10.26
CA MET A 46 1.49 8.29 -11.11
C MET A 46 -0.01 8.46 -10.85
N SER A 47 -0.77 7.37 -10.71
CA SER A 47 -2.20 7.45 -10.40
C SER A 47 -2.45 8.09 -9.04
N LEU A 48 -1.71 7.67 -8.00
CA LEU A 48 -1.78 8.25 -6.66
C LEU A 48 -1.46 9.75 -6.66
N TYR A 49 -0.46 10.17 -7.45
CA TYR A 49 -0.11 11.58 -7.59
C TYR A 49 -1.28 12.40 -8.17
N PHE A 50 -1.89 11.92 -9.26
CA PHE A 50 -3.06 12.60 -9.83
C PHE A 50 -4.24 12.63 -8.86
N ASN A 51 -4.43 11.56 -8.09
CA ASN A 51 -5.50 11.50 -7.11
C ASN A 51 -5.31 12.51 -5.97
N VAL A 52 -4.10 12.65 -5.42
CA VAL A 52 -3.78 13.69 -4.41
C VAL A 52 -4.09 15.09 -4.92
N LEU A 53 -3.79 15.39 -6.19
CA LEU A 53 -4.10 16.69 -6.80
C LEU A 53 -5.60 16.89 -7.07
N PHE A 54 -6.29 15.83 -7.47
CA PHE A 54 -7.71 15.88 -7.81
C PHE A 54 -8.61 15.89 -6.56
N PHE A 55 -8.17 15.24 -5.47
CA PHE A 55 -8.91 15.14 -4.22
C PHE A 55 -9.44 16.47 -3.65
N PRO A 56 -8.66 17.57 -3.55
CA PRO A 56 -9.20 18.85 -3.08
C PRO A 56 -10.26 19.43 -4.02
N ILE A 57 -10.12 19.24 -5.34
CA ILE A 57 -11.11 19.69 -6.34
C ILE A 57 -12.40 18.90 -6.16
N TRP A 58 -12.29 17.58 -5.99
CA TRP A 58 -13.41 16.70 -5.69
C TRP A 58 -14.11 17.11 -4.40
N LEU A 59 -13.36 17.33 -3.32
CA LEU A 59 -13.88 17.71 -2.01
C LEU A 59 -14.66 19.02 -2.05
N ILE A 60 -14.08 20.07 -2.66
CA ILE A 60 -14.74 21.37 -2.78
C ILE A 60 -16.03 21.23 -3.59
N THR A 61 -15.98 20.51 -4.72
CA THR A 61 -17.16 20.31 -5.56
C THR A 61 -18.27 19.62 -4.79
N VAL A 62 -17.99 18.49 -4.14
CA VAL A 62 -19.00 17.74 -3.38
C VAL A 62 -19.53 18.55 -2.18
N ALA A 63 -18.67 19.30 -1.49
CA ALA A 63 -19.09 20.15 -0.38
C ALA A 63 -20.03 21.28 -0.82
N VAL A 64 -19.71 21.98 -1.92
CA VAL A 64 -20.58 23.03 -2.50
C VAL A 64 -21.91 22.44 -2.97
N MET A 65 -21.88 21.30 -3.66
CA MET A 65 -23.09 20.61 -4.12
C MET A 65 -23.98 20.18 -2.95
N LEU A 66 -23.37 19.63 -1.90
CA LEU A 66 -24.09 19.26 -0.69
C LEU A 66 -24.71 20.48 0.00
N HIS A 67 -24.00 21.62 0.06
CA HIS A 67 -24.51 22.86 0.63
C HIS A 67 -25.73 23.39 -0.14
N VAL A 68 -25.67 23.41 -1.47
CA VAL A 68 -26.79 23.87 -2.32
C VAL A 68 -28.04 23.00 -2.14
N LYS A 69 -27.86 21.69 -1.93
CA LYS A 69 -28.97 20.74 -1.79
C LYS A 69 -29.45 20.58 -0.34
N TYR A 70 -28.69 21.11 0.62
CA TYR A 70 -28.78 20.75 2.03
C TYR A 70 -30.17 20.89 2.64
N ASP A 71 -30.87 21.96 2.29
CA ASP A 71 -32.21 22.27 2.81
C ASP A 71 -33.34 21.49 2.11
N CYS A 72 -33.06 20.91 0.94
CA CYS A 72 -34.01 20.07 0.21
C CYS A 72 -33.98 18.60 0.66
N LEU A 73 -32.95 18.19 1.40
CA LEU A 73 -32.79 16.81 1.90
C LEU A 73 -33.59 16.61 3.20
N SER A 74 -34.16 15.42 3.40
CA SER A 74 -34.74 15.06 4.70
C SER A 74 -33.66 14.94 5.79
N ASN A 75 -34.02 15.21 7.04
CA ASN A 75 -33.07 15.24 8.17
C ASN A 75 -32.25 13.95 8.33
N MET A 76 -32.90 12.78 8.27
CA MET A 76 -32.19 11.48 8.34
C MET A 76 -31.21 11.32 7.18
N TYR A 77 -31.64 11.68 5.97
CA TYR A 77 -30.84 11.48 4.77
C TYR A 77 -29.62 12.41 4.74
N ARG A 78 -29.80 13.67 5.13
CA ARG A 78 -28.71 14.64 5.34
C ARG A 78 -27.65 14.11 6.30
N PHE A 79 -28.06 13.53 7.43
CA PHE A 79 -27.13 12.95 8.41
C PHE A 79 -26.31 11.80 7.80
N ILE A 80 -26.95 10.90 7.05
CA ILE A 80 -26.28 9.78 6.37
C ILE A 80 -25.24 10.29 5.37
N VAL A 81 -25.61 11.23 4.48
CA VAL A 81 -24.70 11.74 3.43
C VAL A 81 -23.50 12.46 4.04
N VAL A 82 -23.71 13.30 5.06
CA VAL A 82 -22.61 13.98 5.76
C VAL A 82 -21.67 12.97 6.41
N THR A 83 -22.21 11.95 7.08
CA THR A 83 -21.42 10.91 7.72
C THR A 83 -20.59 10.12 6.71
N VAL A 84 -21.20 9.73 5.58
CA VAL A 84 -20.50 9.04 4.49
C VAL A 84 -19.40 9.94 3.90
N LEU A 85 -19.68 11.23 3.68
CA LEU A 85 -18.70 12.16 3.14
C LEU A 85 -17.47 12.29 4.06
N VAL A 86 -17.69 12.44 5.36
CA VAL A 86 -16.60 12.49 6.36
C VAL A 86 -15.81 11.18 6.37
N ALA A 87 -16.49 10.03 6.32
CA ALA A 87 -15.83 8.73 6.27
C ALA A 87 -14.97 8.59 5.00
N VAL A 88 -15.50 8.96 3.82
CA VAL A 88 -14.78 8.93 2.54
C VAL A 88 -13.53 9.80 2.59
N ILE A 89 -13.60 11.00 3.16
CA ILE A 89 -12.44 11.89 3.32
C ILE A 89 -11.36 11.24 4.19
N GLY A 90 -11.74 10.72 5.35
CA GLY A 90 -10.80 10.10 6.29
C GLY A 90 -10.15 8.83 5.70
N ILE A 91 -10.96 7.98 5.08
CA ILE A 91 -10.48 6.76 4.40
C ILE A 91 -9.57 7.14 3.23
N GLU A 92 -9.93 8.12 2.41
CA GLU A 92 -9.12 8.55 1.26
C GLU A 92 -7.74 9.04 1.70
N CYS A 93 -7.67 9.88 2.74
CA CYS A 93 -6.40 10.36 3.28
C CYS A 93 -5.49 9.20 3.74
N LEU A 94 -6.04 8.27 4.53
CA LEU A 94 -5.29 7.10 5.01
C LEU A 94 -4.86 6.19 3.85
N ARG A 95 -5.76 5.97 2.90
CA ARG A 95 -5.55 5.15 1.71
C ARG A 95 -4.42 5.73 0.86
N LEU A 96 -4.48 7.01 0.49
CA LEU A 96 -3.43 7.67 -0.29
C LEU A 96 -2.08 7.65 0.43
N TYR A 97 -2.05 7.85 1.75
CA TYR A 97 -0.84 7.74 2.56
C TYR A 97 -0.22 6.33 2.49
N LEU A 98 -1.02 5.29 2.73
CA LEU A 98 -0.56 3.90 2.66
C LEU A 98 -0.14 3.49 1.25
N GLY A 99 -0.82 3.99 0.22
CA GLY A 99 -0.47 3.72 -1.18
C GLY A 99 0.88 4.33 -1.54
N TYR A 100 1.11 5.60 -1.17
CA TYR A 100 2.38 6.28 -1.41
C TYR A 100 3.52 5.62 -0.64
N LEU A 101 3.35 5.41 0.66
CA LEU A 101 4.37 4.82 1.51
C LEU A 101 4.64 3.37 1.10
N GLY A 102 3.61 2.56 0.91
CA GLY A 102 3.71 1.15 0.58
C GLY A 102 4.34 0.89 -0.78
N ASN A 103 4.07 1.73 -1.78
CA ASN A 103 4.70 1.60 -3.10
C ASN A 103 6.16 2.09 -3.11
N LEU A 104 6.50 3.17 -2.39
CA LEU A 104 7.86 3.70 -2.31
C LEU A 104 8.79 2.84 -1.44
N THR A 105 8.27 2.27 -0.37
CA THR A 105 9.04 1.44 0.57
C THR A 105 8.91 -0.06 0.28
N GLU A 106 8.10 -0.43 -0.72
CA GLU A 106 7.71 -1.79 -1.12
C GLU A 106 7.32 -2.69 0.05
N LYS A 107 6.74 -2.08 1.07
CA LYS A 107 6.22 -2.82 2.20
C LYS A 107 4.84 -3.36 1.87
N ILE A 108 4.78 -4.69 1.80
CA ILE A 108 3.56 -5.45 1.48
C ILE A 108 2.41 -5.15 2.44
N PRO A 109 2.60 -5.06 3.77
CA PRO A 109 1.50 -4.79 4.68
C PRO A 109 0.78 -3.46 4.37
N GLU A 110 1.56 -2.41 4.08
CA GLU A 110 1.07 -1.08 3.76
C GLU A 110 0.36 -1.07 2.41
N LEU A 111 0.94 -1.71 1.39
CA LEU A 111 0.33 -1.83 0.06
C LEU A 111 -0.95 -2.69 0.08
N ALA A 112 -0.98 -3.74 0.89
CA ALA A 112 -2.17 -4.55 1.13
C ALA A 112 -3.26 -3.72 1.83
N GLY A 113 -2.89 -2.93 2.85
CA GLY A 113 -3.79 -2.01 3.53
C GLY A 113 -4.41 -0.99 2.57
N PHE A 114 -3.59 -0.35 1.73
CA PHE A 114 -4.06 0.53 0.65
C PHE A 114 -5.08 -0.17 -0.28
N TRP A 115 -4.74 -1.37 -0.75
CA TRP A 115 -5.58 -2.11 -1.68
C TRP A 115 -6.91 -2.54 -1.05
N MET A 116 -6.86 -3.03 0.19
CA MET A 116 -8.05 -3.42 0.97
C MET A 116 -8.95 -2.22 1.27
N LEU A 117 -8.39 -1.10 1.71
CA LEU A 117 -9.16 0.14 1.93
C LEU A 117 -9.82 0.61 0.64
N SER A 118 -9.09 0.55 -0.48
CA SER A 118 -9.61 0.92 -1.80
C SER A 118 -10.81 0.06 -2.20
N LEU A 119 -10.71 -1.27 -2.04
CA LEU A 119 -11.75 -2.20 -2.50
C LEU A 119 -12.95 -2.27 -1.54
N LEU A 120 -12.69 -2.41 -0.25
CA LEU A 120 -13.72 -2.76 0.74
C LEU A 120 -14.45 -1.55 1.30
N LEU A 121 -13.78 -0.41 1.41
CA LEU A 121 -14.38 0.79 2.01
C LEU A 121 -14.57 1.89 0.96
N GLN A 122 -13.51 2.27 0.26
CA GLN A 122 -13.56 3.42 -0.64
C GLN A 122 -14.48 3.18 -1.83
N PHE A 123 -14.35 2.04 -2.51
CA PHE A 123 -15.16 1.71 -3.68
C PHE A 123 -16.69 1.69 -3.41
N PRO A 124 -17.21 0.96 -2.41
CA PRO A 124 -18.64 0.97 -2.14
C PRO A 124 -19.18 2.34 -1.69
N LEU A 125 -18.41 3.09 -0.88
CA LEU A 125 -18.83 4.44 -0.48
C LEU A 125 -18.83 5.41 -1.66
N GLN A 126 -17.86 5.31 -2.57
CA GLN A 126 -17.78 6.14 -3.77
C GLN A 126 -18.92 5.83 -4.74
N ILE A 127 -19.30 4.55 -4.87
CA ILE A 127 -20.49 4.12 -5.62
C ILE A 127 -21.76 4.64 -4.95
N PHE A 128 -21.88 4.56 -3.62
CA PHE A 128 -23.05 5.10 -2.91
C PHE A 128 -23.25 6.59 -3.19
N LEU A 129 -22.16 7.37 -3.16
CA LEU A 129 -22.21 8.80 -3.50
C LEU A 129 -22.52 9.04 -4.99
N PHE A 130 -22.06 8.17 -5.90
CA PHE A 130 -22.33 8.28 -7.34
C PHE A 130 -23.78 7.90 -7.71
N ALA A 131 -24.29 6.82 -7.14
CA ALA A 131 -25.64 6.29 -7.36
C ALA A 131 -26.72 7.07 -6.61
N ASN A 132 -26.34 8.12 -5.88
CA ASN A 132 -27.27 8.96 -5.18
C ASN A 132 -28.10 9.81 -6.16
N GLU A 133 -29.25 9.30 -6.58
CA GLU A 133 -30.16 9.98 -7.52
C GLU A 133 -31.29 10.75 -6.83
N ARG A 134 -31.35 10.77 -5.49
CA ARG A 134 -32.50 11.35 -4.75
C ARG A 134 -32.63 12.87 -4.87
N THR A 135 -31.67 13.53 -5.51
CA THR A 135 -31.73 14.93 -5.92
C THR A 135 -31.23 15.02 -7.35
N VAL A 136 -31.74 15.98 -8.14
CA VAL A 136 -31.25 16.19 -9.51
C VAL A 136 -29.72 16.27 -9.47
N PRO A 137 -29.02 15.29 -10.05
CA PRO A 137 -27.56 15.29 -10.03
C PRO A 137 -27.08 16.45 -10.89
N GLN A 138 -26.27 17.35 -10.33
CA GLN A 138 -25.63 18.34 -11.17
C GLN A 138 -24.58 17.62 -12.04
N VAL A 139 -24.55 17.91 -13.34
CA VAL A 139 -23.63 17.25 -14.29
C VAL A 139 -22.19 17.32 -13.79
N VAL A 140 -21.81 18.43 -13.15
CA VAL A 140 -20.50 18.65 -12.52
C VAL A 140 -20.21 17.67 -11.40
N GLU A 141 -21.17 17.42 -10.50
CA GLU A 141 -21.03 16.46 -9.39
C GLU A 141 -20.77 15.05 -9.94
N ARG A 142 -21.57 14.61 -10.94
CA ARG A 142 -21.39 13.30 -11.57
C ARG A 142 -20.07 13.19 -12.33
N ALA A 143 -19.65 14.24 -13.03
CA ALA A 143 -18.38 14.24 -13.74
C ALA A 143 -17.20 14.09 -12.78
N VAL A 144 -17.17 14.89 -11.71
CA VAL A 144 -16.10 14.86 -10.71
C VAL A 144 -16.08 13.55 -9.93
N GLN A 145 -17.25 13.01 -9.58
CA GLN A 145 -17.38 11.69 -8.97
C GLN A 145 -16.92 10.56 -9.90
N GLY A 146 -17.24 10.66 -11.20
CA GLY A 146 -16.81 9.70 -12.22
C GLY A 146 -15.30 9.69 -12.42
N VAL A 147 -14.65 10.86 -12.43
CA VAL A 147 -13.19 10.96 -12.47
C VAL A 147 -12.58 10.28 -11.25
N MET A 148 -13.08 10.56 -10.04
CA MET A 148 -12.58 9.92 -8.81
C MET A 148 -12.74 8.40 -8.84
N LEU A 149 -13.88 7.88 -9.32
CA LEU A 149 -14.10 6.44 -9.52
C LEU A 149 -13.14 5.84 -10.55
N SER A 150 -12.86 6.56 -11.63
CA SER A 150 -11.93 6.07 -12.66
C SER A 150 -10.50 5.94 -12.11
N LEU A 151 -10.04 6.93 -11.34
CA LEU A 151 -8.74 6.89 -10.67
C LEU A 151 -8.69 5.72 -9.67
N LEU A 152 -9.75 5.52 -8.89
CA LEU A 152 -9.85 4.41 -7.94
C LEU A 152 -9.77 3.04 -8.64
N VAL A 153 -10.40 2.87 -9.81
CA VAL A 153 -10.30 1.62 -10.59
C VAL A 153 -8.89 1.40 -11.12
N VAL A 154 -8.24 2.45 -11.65
CA VAL A 154 -6.83 2.37 -12.10
C VAL A 154 -5.92 1.96 -10.94
N GLU A 155 -6.13 2.53 -9.76
CA GLU A 155 -5.41 2.21 -8.52
C GLU A 155 -5.67 0.80 -8.01
N LEU A 156 -6.91 0.29 -8.12
CA LEU A 156 -7.23 -1.09 -7.77
C LEU A 156 -6.50 -2.10 -8.66
N VAL A 157 -6.47 -1.86 -9.98
CA VAL A 157 -5.80 -2.74 -10.94
C VAL A 157 -4.28 -2.66 -10.77
N SER A 158 -3.72 -1.46 -10.77
CA SER A 158 -2.27 -1.26 -10.62
C SER A 158 -1.77 -1.69 -9.23
N GLY A 159 -2.53 -1.41 -8.18
CA GLY A 159 -2.27 -1.85 -6.80
C GLY A 159 -2.31 -3.36 -6.65
N PHE A 160 -3.26 -4.05 -7.30
CA PHE A 160 -3.28 -5.51 -7.30
C PHE A 160 -2.04 -6.10 -7.98
N ILE A 161 -1.63 -5.53 -9.12
CA ILE A 161 -0.43 -5.95 -9.83
C ILE A 161 0.82 -5.73 -8.96
N ALA A 162 0.93 -4.56 -8.32
CA ALA A 162 2.03 -4.21 -7.42
C ALA A 162 2.08 -5.18 -6.23
N LEU A 163 0.94 -5.48 -5.61
CA LEU A 163 0.85 -6.42 -4.49
C LEU A 163 1.26 -7.84 -4.89
N ARG A 164 0.82 -8.31 -6.07
CA ARG A 164 1.20 -9.63 -6.59
C ARG A 164 2.69 -9.72 -6.89
N ARG A 165 3.30 -8.65 -7.42
CA ARG A 165 4.75 -8.59 -7.63
C ARG A 165 5.47 -8.64 -6.30
N ALA A 166 5.12 -7.77 -5.36
CA ALA A 166 5.74 -7.70 -4.05
C ALA A 166 5.65 -9.05 -3.29
N ALA A 167 4.50 -9.72 -3.31
CA ALA A 167 4.33 -11.04 -2.70
C ALA A 167 5.29 -12.11 -3.29
N ARG A 168 5.44 -12.15 -4.62
CA ARG A 168 6.36 -13.07 -5.30
C ARG A 168 7.83 -12.81 -4.91
N HIS A 169 8.20 -11.55 -4.70
CA HIS A 169 9.56 -11.20 -4.30
C HIS A 169 9.89 -11.70 -2.89
N GLN A 170 8.97 -11.63 -1.92
CA GLN A 170 9.22 -12.18 -0.59
C GLN A 170 9.45 -13.69 -0.61
N THR A 171 8.69 -14.43 -1.41
CA THR A 171 8.86 -15.88 -1.56
C THR A 171 10.23 -16.22 -2.14
N LYS A 172 10.68 -15.49 -3.18
CA LYS A 172 12.03 -15.67 -3.73
C LYS A 172 13.12 -15.38 -2.71
N ARG A 173 13.01 -14.28 -1.96
CA ARG A 173 13.98 -13.93 -0.90
C ARG A 173 14.05 -15.00 0.18
N PHE A 174 12.90 -15.52 0.61
CA PHE A 174 12.83 -16.57 1.60
C PHE A 174 13.49 -17.87 1.12
N HIS A 175 13.20 -18.32 -0.10
CA HIS A 175 13.83 -19.52 -0.66
C HIS A 175 15.33 -19.34 -0.89
N LEU A 176 15.77 -18.17 -1.33
CA LEU A 176 17.20 -17.90 -1.50
C LEU A 176 17.94 -17.86 -0.17
N LEU A 177 17.33 -17.30 0.88
CA LEU A 177 17.88 -17.36 2.24
C LEU A 177 18.01 -18.82 2.71
N GLN A 178 16.99 -19.65 2.47
CA GLN A 178 17.04 -21.07 2.79
C GLN A 178 18.15 -21.82 2.03
N LEU A 179 18.28 -21.57 0.71
CA LEU A 179 19.33 -22.19 -0.10
C LEU A 179 20.74 -21.77 0.34
N HIS A 180 20.94 -20.50 0.70
CA HIS A 180 22.23 -20.03 1.22
C HIS A 180 22.57 -20.68 2.56
N MET A 181 21.61 -20.78 3.49
CA MET A 181 21.80 -21.45 4.78
C MET A 181 22.12 -22.96 4.61
N GLN A 182 21.55 -23.60 3.59
CA GLN A 182 21.77 -25.02 3.30
C GLN A 182 23.06 -25.28 2.52
N GLY A 183 23.50 -24.36 1.66
CA GLY A 183 24.79 -24.45 0.96
C GLY A 183 25.99 -24.26 1.88
N SER A 184 25.87 -23.39 2.89
CA SER A 184 26.91 -23.14 3.90
C SER A 184 27.12 -24.27 4.91
N SER A 185 26.26 -25.31 4.90
CA SER A 185 26.34 -26.46 5.81
C SER A 185 26.96 -27.72 5.18
N THR A 186 27.46 -27.64 3.94
CA THR A 186 28.21 -28.75 3.30
C THR A 186 29.71 -28.58 3.57
N PRO A 187 30.35 -29.41 4.41
CA PRO A 187 31.79 -29.34 4.59
C PRO A 187 32.45 -29.83 3.29
N LEU A 188 33.36 -29.03 2.76
CA LEU A 188 34.34 -29.49 1.78
C LEU A 188 35.21 -30.54 2.47
N HIS A 189 34.81 -31.81 2.41
CA HIS A 189 35.73 -32.92 2.57
C HIS A 189 36.60 -32.96 1.31
N HIS A 190 37.56 -32.03 1.28
CA HIS A 190 38.64 -32.07 0.31
C HIS A 190 39.49 -33.28 0.66
N LYS A 191 39.69 -34.12 -0.36
CA LYS A 191 40.70 -35.19 -0.42
C LYS A 191 41.97 -34.79 0.30
N GLU A 192 42.37 -35.59 1.28
CA GLU A 192 43.78 -35.83 1.55
C GLU A 192 44.04 -37.27 1.12
N GLU A 193 44.93 -37.40 0.15
CA GLU A 193 45.53 -38.65 -0.33
C GLU A 193 46.51 -39.22 0.70
#